data_AF-A0A7C9U3W8-F1
#
_entry.id   AF-A0A7C9U3W8-F1
#
_cell.length_a   1.000
_cell.length_b   1.000
_cell.length_c   1.000
_cell.angle_alpha   90.00
_cell.angle_beta   90.00
_cell.angle_gamma   90.00
#
_symmetry.space_group_name_H-M   'P 1'
#
loop_
_entity.id
_entity.type
_entity.pdbx_description
1 polymer ?
#
loop_
_entity_poly.entity_id
_entity_poly.type
_entity_poly.pdbx_seq_one_letter_code
_entity_poly.pdbx_strand_id
1 'polypeptide(L)'
;MNIHYYKSVLAYSREELEQIILVLGQIQELGLKPEQNNKIQSLIPELEALLARQEATIQLSPEQGQHLADILASLSSEDIKHIDRMLGQPSVEMAILTPPELQDLLSVFKGIQKSGIRSQETVMVQSFITELEAISALGLQEAMITAPMAREMQLLIDGLSAEEQQQLEGQLTKGPTQLTAIQLEELLAMLRKIENLRLSPLQKVSARSLIRELEPLQSQAQSGIELEEAQAEQVFALLESLNSEEFAILGAAHN
;
A
#
# COMPACT_ATOMS: atom_id res chain seq x y z
N MET A 1 46.39 11.52 -25.68
CA MET A 1 45.02 11.70 -26.18
C MET A 1 44.22 12.29 -25.03
N ASN A 2 44.15 13.63 -24.98
CA ASN A 2 43.46 14.37 -23.91
C ASN A 2 41.96 14.24 -24.14
N ILE A 3 41.30 13.40 -23.36
CA ILE A 3 39.84 13.40 -23.30
C ILE A 3 39.47 14.56 -22.40
N HIS A 4 39.13 15.69 -23.02
CA HIS A 4 38.41 16.77 -22.36
C HIS A 4 37.05 16.22 -21.93
N TYR A 5 36.95 15.82 -20.66
CA TYR A 5 35.66 15.68 -20.01
C TYR A 5 35.00 17.06 -20.02
N TYR A 6 34.01 17.25 -20.89
CA TYR A 6 33.08 18.36 -20.76
C TYR A 6 32.43 18.21 -19.38
N LYS A 7 32.89 19.02 -18.43
CA LYS A 7 32.28 19.15 -17.12
C LYS A 7 30.91 19.77 -17.37
N SER A 8 29.89 18.92 -17.52
CA SER A 8 28.51 19.36 -17.68
C SER A 8 28.20 20.28 -16.51
N VAL A 9 27.99 21.56 -16.80
CA VAL A 9 27.57 22.52 -15.79
C VAL A 9 26.16 22.11 -15.39
N LEU A 10 26.02 21.53 -14.20
CA LEU A 10 24.73 21.16 -13.64
C LEU A 10 24.03 22.46 -13.25
N ALA A 11 23.01 22.81 -14.03
CA ALA A 11 22.16 23.96 -13.83
C ALA A 11 20.85 23.48 -13.20
N TYR A 12 20.46 24.11 -12.09
CA TYR A 12 19.29 23.74 -11.31
C TYR A 12 18.27 24.87 -11.28
N SER A 13 16.99 24.53 -11.23
CA SER A 13 15.94 25.45 -10.84
C SER A 13 16.04 25.78 -9.34
N ARG A 14 15.30 26.81 -8.91
CA ARG A 14 15.22 27.16 -7.49
C ARG A 14 14.59 26.03 -6.69
N GLU A 15 13.49 25.47 -7.20
CA GLU A 15 12.76 24.36 -6.57
C GLU A 15 13.63 23.11 -6.47
N GLU A 16 14.40 22.79 -7.52
CA GLU A 16 15.34 21.66 -7.50
C GLU A 16 16.43 21.86 -6.44
N LEU A 17 16.96 23.08 -6.29
CA LEU A 17 17.97 23.36 -5.27
C LEU A 17 17.40 23.35 -3.85
N GLU A 18 16.17 23.84 -3.65
CA GLU A 18 15.45 23.73 -2.37
C GLU A 18 15.23 22.26 -1.98
N GLN A 19 14.86 21.40 -2.94
CA GLN A 19 14.74 19.95 -2.72
C GLN A 19 16.08 19.31 -2.37
N ILE A 20 17.16 19.69 -3.05
CA ILE A 20 18.51 19.18 -2.73
C ILE A 20 18.90 19.55 -1.29
N ILE A 21 18.65 20.79 -0.86
CA ILE A 21 18.94 21.22 0.52
C ILE A 21 18.10 20.42 1.52
N LEU A 22 16.81 20.22 1.23
CA LEU A 22 15.94 19.40 2.08
C LEU A 22 16.47 17.97 2.22
N VAL A 23 16.82 17.32 1.10
CA VAL A 23 17.41 15.98 1.06
C VAL A 23 18.71 15.93 1.88
N LEU A 24 19.60 16.91 1.71
CA LEU A 24 20.85 17.00 2.48
C LEU A 24 20.60 17.17 3.97
N GLY A 25 19.57 17.92 4.36
CA GLY A 25 19.12 18.03 5.74
C GLY A 25 18.66 16.69 6.31
N GLN A 26 17.84 15.93 5.57
CA GLN A 26 17.42 14.59 6.00
C GLN A 26 18.59 13.61 6.11
N ILE A 27 19.52 13.64 5.15
CA ILE A 27 20.75 12.84 5.19
C ILE A 27 21.57 13.14 6.45
N GLN A 28 21.60 14.40 6.88
CA GLN A 28 22.32 14.79 8.09
C GLN A 28 21.75 14.12 9.35
N GLU A 29 20.44 13.92 9.41
CA GLU A 29 19.75 13.29 10.54
C GLU A 29 20.02 11.77 10.65
N LEU A 30 20.45 11.12 9.56
CA LEU A 30 20.75 9.68 9.53
C LEU A 30 22.01 9.26 10.31
N GLY A 31 22.76 10.20 10.88
CA GLY A 31 23.94 9.87 11.70
C GLY A 31 25.12 9.35 10.87
N LEU A 32 25.40 9.99 9.73
CA LEU A 32 26.51 9.64 8.84
C LEU A 32 27.90 9.70 9.51
N LYS A 33 28.92 9.16 8.81
CA LYS A 33 30.32 9.26 9.25
C LYS A 33 30.72 10.73 9.42
N PRO A 34 31.61 11.06 10.38
CA PRO A 34 31.99 12.44 10.67
C PRO A 34 32.44 13.25 9.44
N GLU A 35 33.17 12.63 8.52
CA GLU A 35 33.64 13.29 7.29
C GLU A 35 32.49 13.71 6.36
N GLN A 36 31.46 12.87 6.23
CA GLN A 36 30.29 13.18 5.41
C GLN A 36 29.44 14.28 6.07
N ASN A 37 29.25 14.20 7.39
CA ASN A 37 28.52 15.23 8.12
C ASN A 37 29.20 16.60 7.98
N ASN A 38 30.53 16.65 8.08
CA ASN A 38 31.28 17.89 7.84
C ASN A 38 31.08 18.43 6.42
N LYS A 39 31.11 17.55 5.39
CA LYS A 39 30.83 17.95 4.01
C LYS A 39 29.42 18.53 3.86
N ILE A 40 28.40 17.90 4.45
CA ILE A 40 27.02 18.37 4.41
C ILE A 40 26.88 19.71 5.15
N GLN A 41 27.47 19.83 6.34
CA GLN A 41 27.47 21.08 7.12
C GLN A 41 28.12 22.25 6.40
N SER A 42 29.14 22.00 5.57
CA SER A 42 29.71 23.03 4.71
C SER A 42 28.86 23.31 3.46
N LEU A 43 28.26 22.28 2.87
CA LEU A 43 27.57 22.41 1.58
C LEU A 43 26.21 23.11 1.71
N ILE A 44 25.41 22.77 2.72
CA ILE A 44 24.08 23.39 2.93
C ILE A 44 24.14 24.93 2.92
N PRO A 45 24.96 25.62 3.74
CA PRO A 45 25.00 27.08 3.75
C PRO A 45 25.50 27.67 2.43
N GLU A 46 26.36 26.97 1.69
CA GLU A 46 26.77 27.40 0.37
C GLU A 46 25.61 27.36 -0.64
N LEU A 47 24.79 26.31 -0.60
CA LEU A 47 23.60 26.18 -1.46
C LEU A 47 22.51 27.20 -1.08
N GLU A 48 22.30 27.44 0.20
CA GLU A 48 21.39 28.49 0.70
C GLU A 48 21.83 29.89 0.24
N ALA A 49 23.14 30.16 0.25
CA ALA A 49 23.69 31.41 -0.25
C ALA A 49 23.50 31.58 -1.77
N LEU A 50 23.46 30.48 -2.53
CA LEU A 50 23.12 30.51 -3.96
C LEU A 50 21.62 30.78 -4.17
N LEU A 51 20.73 30.13 -3.41
CA LEU A 51 19.29 30.40 -3.43
C LEU A 51 18.96 31.87 -3.14
N ALA A 52 19.69 32.49 -2.22
CA ALA A 52 19.48 33.89 -1.84
C ALA A 52 19.76 34.89 -2.98
N ARG A 53 20.48 34.51 -4.04
CA ARG A 53 20.81 35.38 -5.18
C ARG A 53 19.63 35.63 -6.12
N GLN A 54 18.53 34.88 -5.96
CA GLN A 54 17.30 35.00 -6.76
C GLN A 54 17.52 34.85 -8.28
N GLU A 55 18.53 34.08 -8.68
CA GLU A 55 18.77 33.73 -10.08
C GLU A 55 17.73 32.68 -10.53
N ALA A 56 17.22 32.80 -11.76
CA ALA A 56 16.26 31.84 -12.32
C ALA A 56 16.86 30.45 -12.56
N THR A 57 18.18 30.38 -12.67
CA THR A 57 18.93 29.15 -12.88
C THR A 57 20.21 29.25 -12.07
N ILE A 58 20.44 28.26 -11.22
CA ILE A 58 21.54 28.26 -10.27
C ILE A 58 22.57 27.23 -10.76
N GLN A 59 23.81 27.69 -10.94
CA GLN A 59 24.91 26.83 -11.34
C GLN A 59 25.75 26.49 -10.11
N LEU A 60 25.88 25.19 -9.85
CA LEU A 60 26.80 24.74 -8.81
C LEU A 60 28.24 24.88 -9.30
N SER A 61 29.12 25.27 -8.39
CA SER A 61 30.55 25.25 -8.66
C SER A 61 31.00 23.81 -8.95
N PRO A 62 32.08 23.65 -9.72
CA PRO A 62 32.81 22.39 -9.88
C PRO A 62 33.04 21.56 -8.62
N GLU A 63 33.25 22.22 -7.48
CA GLU A 63 33.54 21.61 -6.19
C GLU A 63 32.24 21.23 -5.47
N GLN A 64 31.23 22.11 -5.51
CA GLN A 64 29.90 21.85 -4.95
C GLN A 64 29.22 20.65 -5.62
N GLY A 65 29.28 20.58 -6.95
CA GLY A 65 28.73 19.45 -7.70
C GLY A 65 29.43 18.14 -7.35
N GLN A 66 30.75 18.17 -7.13
CA GLN A 66 31.49 16.98 -6.71
C GLN A 66 31.15 16.57 -5.28
N HIS A 67 31.05 17.52 -4.34
CA HIS A 67 30.65 17.22 -2.97
C HIS A 67 29.26 16.62 -2.91
N LEU A 68 28.30 17.17 -3.66
CA LEU A 68 26.96 16.63 -3.76
C LEU A 68 26.97 15.21 -4.33
N ALA A 69 27.70 14.97 -5.42
CA ALA A 69 27.83 13.65 -6.02
C ALA A 69 28.46 12.62 -5.06
N ASP A 70 29.51 13.01 -4.34
CA ASP A 70 30.16 12.15 -3.33
C ASP A 70 29.21 11.77 -2.19
N ILE A 71 28.42 12.73 -1.70
CA ILE A 71 27.43 12.50 -0.64
C ILE A 71 26.38 11.50 -1.14
N LEU A 72 25.78 11.75 -2.31
CA LEU A 72 24.74 10.89 -2.86
C LEU A 72 25.25 9.48 -3.20
N ALA A 73 26.45 9.37 -3.78
CA ALA A 73 27.06 8.08 -4.10
C ALA A 73 27.43 7.24 -2.85
N SER A 74 27.49 7.88 -1.68
CA SER A 74 27.84 7.23 -0.42
C SER A 74 26.63 6.70 0.36
N LEU A 75 25.41 7.00 -0.10
CA LEU A 75 24.18 6.52 0.51
C LEU A 75 23.95 5.06 0.15
N SER A 76 23.59 4.25 1.14
CA SER A 76 23.13 2.88 0.90
C SER A 76 21.68 2.88 0.40
N SER A 77 21.22 1.75 -0.13
CA SER A 77 19.81 1.57 -0.51
C SER A 77 18.86 1.70 0.68
N GLU A 78 19.30 1.41 1.91
CA GLU A 78 18.49 1.61 3.11
C GLU A 78 18.38 3.09 3.49
N ASP A 79 19.47 3.85 3.34
CA ASP A 79 19.48 5.30 3.58
C ASP A 79 18.54 6.02 2.61
N ILE A 80 18.58 5.65 1.33
CA ILE A 80 17.68 6.20 0.30
C ILE A 80 16.22 5.95 0.69
N LYS A 81 15.86 4.71 1.07
CA LYS A 81 14.50 4.39 1.54
C LYS A 81 14.11 5.13 2.82
N HIS A 82 15.08 5.46 3.67
CA HIS A 82 14.82 6.26 4.88
C HIS A 82 14.53 7.72 4.49
N ILE A 83 15.36 8.30 3.63
CA ILE A 83 15.21 9.66 3.10
C ILE A 83 13.88 9.79 2.35
N ASP A 84 13.53 8.85 1.48
CA ASP A 84 12.25 8.87 0.75
C ASP A 84 11.04 8.86 1.69
N ARG A 85 11.13 8.10 2.79
CA ARG A 85 10.11 8.09 3.85
C ARG A 85 10.05 9.42 4.61
N MET A 86 11.19 10.01 4.95
CA MET A 86 11.26 11.31 5.64
C MET A 86 10.80 12.48 4.75
N LEU A 87 11.08 12.41 3.45
CA LEU A 87 10.62 13.38 2.45
C LEU A 87 9.13 13.20 2.11
N GLY A 88 8.47 12.17 2.65
CA GLY A 88 7.04 11.93 2.45
C GLY A 88 6.66 11.63 1.00
N GLN A 89 7.61 11.17 0.17
CA GLN A 89 7.36 10.88 -1.24
C GLN A 89 7.67 9.43 -1.59
N PRO A 90 6.73 8.50 -1.32
CA PRO A 90 6.55 7.41 -2.27
C PRO A 90 6.02 8.03 -3.58
N SER A 91 6.72 7.79 -4.68
CA SER A 91 6.25 8.05 -6.04
C SER A 91 5.17 7.01 -6.39
N VAL A 92 4.00 7.10 -5.77
CA VAL A 92 2.82 6.40 -6.28
C VAL A 92 2.34 7.22 -7.45
N GLU A 93 2.86 6.98 -8.66
CA GLU A 93 2.49 7.76 -9.84
C GLU A 93 0.99 7.62 -10.14
N MET A 94 0.44 6.42 -9.97
CA MET A 94 -0.99 6.10 -9.90
C MET A 94 -1.12 4.76 -9.17
N ALA A 95 -2.16 4.56 -8.36
CA ALA A 95 -2.49 3.25 -7.83
C ALA A 95 -3.60 2.64 -8.70
N ILE A 96 -3.33 1.46 -9.26
CA ILE A 96 -4.33 0.68 -9.99
C ILE A 96 -4.83 -0.38 -9.01
N LEU A 97 -6.12 -0.33 -8.70
CA LEU A 97 -6.76 -1.30 -7.81
C LEU A 97 -7.72 -2.16 -8.61
N THR A 98 -7.66 -3.45 -8.39
CA THR A 98 -8.70 -4.40 -8.79
C THR A 98 -9.95 -4.21 -7.93
N PRO A 99 -11.14 -4.71 -8.35
CA PRO A 99 -12.36 -4.60 -7.55
C PRO A 99 -12.24 -5.21 -6.14
N PRO A 100 -11.57 -6.37 -5.94
CA PRO A 100 -11.29 -6.88 -4.60
C PRO A 100 -10.44 -5.91 -3.76
N GLU A 101 -9.33 -5.42 -4.30
CA GLU A 101 -8.43 -4.49 -3.58
C GLU A 101 -9.15 -3.17 -3.22
N LEU A 102 -10.03 -2.68 -4.10
CA LEU A 102 -10.86 -1.51 -3.83
C LEU A 102 -11.85 -1.76 -2.69
N GLN A 103 -12.46 -2.96 -2.64
CA GLN A 103 -13.38 -3.34 -1.57
C GLN A 103 -12.65 -3.56 -0.24
N ASP A 104 -11.45 -4.13 -0.27
CA ASP A 104 -10.60 -4.28 0.92
C ASP A 104 -10.24 -2.90 1.48
N LEU A 105 -9.82 -1.98 0.61
CA LEU A 105 -9.49 -0.61 1.00
C LEU A 105 -10.71 0.14 1.57
N LEU A 106 -11.88 0.00 0.94
CA LEU A 106 -13.14 0.53 1.46
C LEU A 106 -13.47 -0.03 2.85
N SER A 107 -13.24 -1.32 3.05
CA SER A 107 -13.48 -1.99 4.33
C SER A 107 -12.57 -1.45 5.42
N VAL A 108 -11.28 -1.24 5.11
CA VAL A 108 -10.32 -0.59 6.02
C VAL A 108 -10.81 0.78 6.43
N PHE A 109 -11.15 1.67 5.49
CA PHE A 109 -11.58 3.02 5.83
C PHE A 109 -12.92 3.05 6.58
N LYS A 110 -13.88 2.18 6.24
CA LYS A 110 -15.13 2.01 7.01
C LYS A 110 -14.86 1.51 8.44
N GLY A 111 -13.88 0.62 8.61
CA GLY A 111 -13.40 0.18 9.92
C GLY A 111 -12.80 1.34 10.72
N ILE A 112 -11.96 2.17 10.10
CA ILE A 112 -11.37 3.36 10.73
C ILE A 112 -12.48 4.32 11.18
N GLN A 113 -13.45 4.58 10.31
CA GLN A 113 -14.57 5.45 10.67
C GLN A 113 -15.40 4.88 11.84
N LYS A 114 -15.75 3.60 11.79
CA LYS A 114 -16.61 2.94 12.79
C LYS A 114 -15.94 2.83 14.16
N SER A 115 -14.64 2.56 14.18
CA SER A 115 -13.84 2.47 15.40
C SER A 115 -13.66 3.83 16.08
N GLY A 116 -13.88 4.94 15.37
CA GLY A 116 -13.58 6.28 15.88
C GLY A 116 -12.08 6.52 16.08
N ILE A 117 -11.25 5.64 15.50
CA ILE A 117 -9.80 5.81 15.42
C ILE A 117 -9.56 7.13 14.67
N ARG A 118 -8.71 8.00 15.23
CA ARG A 118 -8.36 9.30 14.64
C ARG A 118 -9.57 10.21 14.41
N SER A 119 -10.30 10.53 15.49
CA SER A 119 -11.46 11.44 15.47
C SER A 119 -11.23 12.79 14.77
N GLN A 120 -9.99 13.29 14.76
CA GLN A 120 -9.60 14.52 14.05
C GLN A 120 -9.60 14.38 12.52
N GLU A 121 -9.49 13.15 12.00
CA GLU A 121 -9.40 12.83 10.57
C GLU A 121 -10.71 12.30 9.99
N THR A 122 -11.80 12.29 10.78
CA THR A 122 -13.12 11.76 10.38
C THR A 122 -13.62 12.32 9.04
N VAL A 123 -13.40 13.62 8.79
CA VAL A 123 -13.81 14.28 7.54
C VAL A 123 -13.03 13.74 6.33
N MET A 124 -11.72 13.53 6.50
CA MET A 124 -10.84 12.99 5.48
C MET A 124 -11.13 11.51 5.19
N VAL A 125 -11.36 10.72 6.24
CA VAL A 125 -11.77 9.31 6.09
C VAL A 125 -13.10 9.21 5.33
N GLN A 126 -14.08 10.07 5.66
CA GLN A 126 -15.35 10.09 4.95
C GLN A 126 -15.20 10.51 3.48
N SER A 127 -14.30 11.46 3.16
CA SER A 127 -14.06 11.82 1.75
C SER A 127 -13.46 10.63 0.98
N PHE A 128 -12.51 9.89 1.56
CA PHE A 128 -11.97 8.69 0.90
C PHE A 128 -13.03 7.62 0.70
N ILE A 129 -13.86 7.31 1.71
CA ILE A 129 -14.96 6.34 1.55
C ILE A 129 -15.87 6.75 0.40
N THR A 130 -16.27 8.02 0.35
CA THR A 130 -17.18 8.54 -0.68
C THR A 130 -16.58 8.42 -2.09
N GLU A 131 -15.30 8.78 -2.23
CA GLU A 131 -14.59 8.70 -3.51
C GLU A 131 -14.38 7.25 -3.96
N LEU A 132 -13.97 6.36 -3.06
CA LEU A 132 -13.79 4.94 -3.37
C LEU A 132 -15.13 4.25 -3.72
N GLU A 133 -16.23 4.61 -3.06
CA GLU A 133 -17.58 4.12 -3.40
C GLU A 133 -18.01 4.60 -4.79
N ALA A 134 -17.75 5.88 -5.12
CA ALA A 134 -18.04 6.42 -6.44
C ALA A 134 -17.23 5.70 -7.53
N ILE A 135 -15.95 5.43 -7.28
CA ILE A 135 -15.10 4.66 -8.20
C ILE A 135 -15.60 3.22 -8.34
N SER A 136 -15.97 2.55 -7.23
CA SER A 136 -16.50 1.20 -7.24
C SER A 136 -17.82 1.11 -8.02
N ALA A 137 -18.67 2.13 -7.93
CA ALA A 137 -19.95 2.17 -8.64
C ALA A 137 -19.80 2.27 -10.17
N LEU A 138 -18.63 2.65 -10.69
CA LEU A 138 -18.35 2.66 -12.12
C LEU A 138 -18.22 1.25 -12.71
N GLY A 139 -18.01 0.21 -11.87
CA GLY A 139 -17.92 -1.18 -12.30
C GLY A 139 -16.74 -1.47 -13.24
N LEU A 140 -15.66 -0.69 -13.13
CA LEU A 140 -14.45 -0.89 -13.93
C LEU A 140 -13.68 -2.13 -13.45
N GLN A 141 -13.01 -2.82 -14.38
CA GLN A 141 -12.12 -3.94 -14.03
C GLN A 141 -10.87 -3.48 -13.29
N GLU A 142 -10.47 -2.22 -13.48
CA GLU A 142 -9.34 -1.58 -12.82
C GLU A 142 -9.75 -0.16 -12.45
N ALA A 143 -9.65 0.15 -11.17
CA ALA A 143 -9.90 1.46 -10.60
C ALA A 143 -8.59 2.24 -10.56
N MET A 144 -8.59 3.43 -11.16
CA MET A 144 -7.43 4.33 -11.11
C MET A 144 -7.60 5.31 -9.97
N ILE A 145 -6.68 5.25 -9.01
CA ILE A 145 -6.58 6.21 -7.92
C ILE A 145 -5.44 7.18 -8.22
N THR A 146 -5.75 8.47 -8.10
CA THR A 146 -4.77 9.53 -8.34
C THR A 146 -3.62 9.46 -7.33
N ALA A 147 -2.41 9.84 -7.74
CA ALA A 147 -1.24 9.87 -6.87
C ALA A 147 -1.48 10.59 -5.52
N PRO A 148 -2.11 11.78 -5.48
CA PRO A 148 -2.34 12.47 -4.21
C PRO A 148 -3.26 11.68 -3.28
N MET A 149 -4.37 11.15 -3.80
CA MET A 149 -5.32 10.37 -3.02
C MET A 149 -4.68 9.08 -2.48
N ALA A 150 -3.97 8.34 -3.34
CA ALA A 150 -3.25 7.12 -2.93
C ALA A 150 -2.25 7.40 -1.79
N ARG A 151 -1.53 8.53 -1.87
CA ARG A 151 -0.57 8.94 -0.85
C ARG A 151 -1.24 9.27 0.47
N GLU A 152 -2.30 10.08 0.45
CA GLU A 152 -3.00 10.45 1.69
C GLU A 152 -3.62 9.22 2.37
N MET A 153 -4.18 8.30 1.58
CA MET A 153 -4.67 7.01 2.08
C MET A 153 -3.55 6.18 2.71
N GLN A 154 -2.39 6.07 2.05
CA GLN A 154 -1.24 5.33 2.57
C GLN A 154 -0.72 5.94 3.87
N LEU A 155 -0.58 7.27 3.95
CA LEU A 155 -0.13 7.94 5.17
C LEU A 155 -1.07 7.71 6.36
N LEU A 156 -2.38 7.65 6.08
CA LEU A 156 -3.37 7.38 7.10
C LEU A 156 -3.22 5.95 7.63
N ILE A 157 -3.08 4.96 6.72
CA ILE A 157 -2.92 3.54 7.06
C ILE A 157 -1.59 3.29 7.79
N ASP A 158 -0.48 3.79 7.25
CA ASP A 158 0.85 3.63 7.84
C ASP A 158 0.99 4.38 9.17
N GLY A 159 0.18 5.42 9.38
CA GLY A 159 0.13 6.15 10.63
C GLY A 159 -0.58 5.40 11.76
N LEU A 160 -1.30 4.31 11.48
CA LEU A 160 -2.00 3.56 12.51
C LEU A 160 -1.01 2.93 13.50
N SER A 161 -1.23 3.16 14.79
CA SER A 161 -0.50 2.46 15.85
C SER A 161 -0.85 0.97 15.88
N ALA A 162 0.00 0.16 16.51
CA ALA A 162 -0.25 -1.28 16.63
C ALA A 162 -1.59 -1.60 17.33
N GLU A 163 -2.00 -0.80 18.32
CA GLU A 163 -3.29 -0.96 19.00
C GLU A 163 -4.46 -0.64 18.06
N GLU A 164 -4.35 0.41 17.26
CA GLU A 164 -5.36 0.79 16.25
C GLU A 164 -5.45 -0.26 15.14
N GLN A 165 -4.33 -0.80 14.68
CA GLN A 165 -4.29 -1.90 13.71
C GLN A 165 -4.99 -3.14 14.27
N GLN A 166 -4.70 -3.52 15.51
CA GLN A 166 -5.36 -4.67 16.15
C GLN A 166 -6.87 -4.45 16.33
N GLN A 167 -7.29 -3.21 16.66
CA GLN A 167 -8.70 -2.85 16.73
C GLN A 167 -9.38 -2.93 15.35
N LEU A 168 -8.69 -2.50 14.29
CA LEU A 168 -9.18 -2.61 12.92
C LEU A 168 -9.26 -4.06 12.47
N GLU A 169 -8.24 -4.88 12.70
CA GLU A 169 -8.26 -6.31 12.39
C GLU A 169 -9.44 -7.02 13.07
N GLY A 170 -9.72 -6.69 14.33
CA GLY A 170 -10.90 -7.20 15.06
C GLY A 170 -12.25 -6.74 14.49
N GLN A 171 -12.28 -5.69 13.66
CA GLN A 171 -13.48 -5.20 12.97
C GLN A 171 -13.55 -5.68 11.51
N LEU A 172 -12.41 -5.84 10.85
CA LEU A 172 -12.27 -6.30 9.46
C LEU A 172 -12.51 -7.81 9.34
N THR A 173 -12.26 -8.57 10.41
CA THR A 173 -12.65 -9.99 10.53
C THR A 173 -14.17 -10.23 10.53
N LYS A 174 -14.98 -9.17 10.41
CA LYS A 174 -16.42 -9.23 10.17
C LYS A 174 -16.84 -8.42 8.95
N GLY A 175 -16.02 -8.43 7.89
CA GLY A 175 -16.46 -7.94 6.59
C GLY A 175 -17.76 -8.66 6.17
N PRO A 176 -18.69 -7.97 5.50
CA PRO A 176 -19.93 -8.60 5.06
C PRO A 176 -19.55 -9.81 4.22
N THR A 177 -20.15 -10.97 4.50
CA THR A 177 -20.00 -12.18 3.69
C THR A 177 -20.73 -12.02 2.34
N GLN A 178 -20.67 -10.83 1.75
CA GLN A 178 -21.24 -10.52 0.46
C GLN A 178 -20.28 -11.03 -0.61
N LEU A 179 -20.60 -12.19 -1.13
CA LEU A 179 -19.95 -12.77 -2.29
C LEU A 179 -20.62 -12.26 -3.55
N THR A 180 -19.81 -11.90 -4.54
CA THR A 180 -20.28 -11.82 -5.92
C THR A 180 -20.69 -13.21 -6.42
N ALA A 181 -21.44 -13.28 -7.51
CA ALA A 181 -21.78 -14.53 -8.18
C ALA A 181 -20.54 -15.41 -8.46
N ILE A 182 -19.47 -14.76 -8.92
CA ILE A 182 -18.19 -15.40 -9.26
C ILE A 182 -17.52 -15.94 -8.00
N GLN A 183 -17.43 -15.13 -6.93
CA GLN A 183 -16.83 -15.57 -5.67
C GLN A 183 -17.61 -16.74 -5.03
N LEU A 184 -18.95 -16.76 -5.12
CA LEU A 184 -19.73 -17.90 -4.65
C LEU A 184 -19.45 -19.15 -5.49
N GLU A 185 -19.34 -19.01 -6.82
CA GLU A 185 -19.01 -20.13 -7.71
C GLU A 185 -17.63 -20.69 -7.40
N GLU A 186 -16.63 -19.83 -7.19
CA GLU A 186 -15.28 -20.22 -6.78
C GLU A 186 -15.27 -20.92 -5.43
N LEU A 187 -16.01 -20.40 -4.44
CA LEU A 187 -16.17 -21.02 -3.14
C LEU A 187 -16.82 -22.41 -3.25
N LEU A 188 -17.89 -22.56 -4.02
CA LEU A 188 -18.54 -23.84 -4.26
C LEU A 188 -17.62 -24.84 -4.98
N ALA A 189 -16.85 -24.36 -5.97
CA ALA A 189 -15.85 -25.18 -6.65
C ALA A 189 -14.76 -25.64 -5.68
N MET A 190 -14.30 -24.76 -4.79
CA MET A 190 -13.34 -25.08 -3.74
C MET A 190 -13.90 -26.13 -2.77
N LEU A 191 -15.11 -25.94 -2.26
CA LEU A 191 -15.76 -26.89 -1.35
C LEU A 191 -15.96 -28.28 -1.99
N ARG A 192 -16.30 -28.34 -3.28
CA ARG A 192 -16.39 -29.60 -4.03
C ARG A 192 -15.02 -30.26 -4.23
N LYS A 193 -13.95 -29.48 -4.44
CA LYS A 193 -12.58 -30.02 -4.47
C LYS A 193 -12.20 -30.58 -3.09
N ILE A 194 -12.49 -29.84 -2.02
CA ILE A 194 -12.29 -30.25 -0.63
C ILE A 194 -12.95 -31.62 -0.38
N GLU A 195 -14.20 -31.83 -0.82
CA GLU A 195 -14.89 -33.12 -0.66
C GLU A 195 -14.10 -34.34 -1.23
N ASN A 196 -13.34 -34.10 -2.30
CA ASN A 196 -12.54 -35.12 -2.99
C ASN A 196 -11.15 -35.34 -2.37
N LEU A 197 -10.74 -34.52 -1.39
CA LEU A 197 -9.50 -34.71 -0.65
C LEU A 197 -9.60 -35.84 0.39
N ARG A 198 -8.46 -36.21 0.97
CA ARG A 198 -8.35 -37.20 2.06
C ARG A 198 -8.73 -36.60 3.42
N LEU A 199 -9.91 -36.00 3.48
CA LEU A 199 -10.44 -35.37 4.68
C LEU A 199 -10.91 -36.37 5.74
N SER A 200 -10.97 -35.90 6.98
CA SER A 200 -11.70 -36.58 8.05
C SER A 200 -13.21 -36.67 7.74
N PRO A 201 -13.94 -37.66 8.31
CA PRO A 201 -15.38 -37.77 8.11
C PRO A 201 -16.16 -36.50 8.49
N LEU A 202 -15.73 -35.80 9.54
CA LEU A 202 -16.37 -34.56 10.00
C LEU A 202 -16.22 -33.43 8.99
N GLN A 203 -15.02 -33.24 8.44
CA GLN A 203 -14.77 -32.24 7.40
C GLN A 203 -15.56 -32.53 6.12
N LYS A 204 -15.71 -33.80 5.72
CA LYS A 204 -16.56 -34.17 4.57
C LYS A 204 -18.03 -33.84 4.80
N VAL A 205 -18.54 -34.07 6.01
CA VAL A 205 -19.91 -33.70 6.38
C VAL A 205 -20.07 -32.19 6.35
N SER A 206 -19.12 -31.44 6.91
CA SER A 206 -19.13 -29.97 6.92
C SER A 206 -19.12 -29.39 5.50
N ALA A 207 -18.21 -29.87 4.64
CA ALA A 207 -18.13 -29.45 3.23
C ALA A 207 -19.44 -29.70 2.49
N ARG A 208 -20.06 -30.87 2.67
CA ARG A 208 -21.35 -31.20 2.05
C ARG A 208 -22.50 -30.34 2.56
N SER A 209 -22.52 -30.04 3.85
CA SER A 209 -23.54 -29.14 4.43
C SER A 209 -23.42 -27.75 3.82
N LEU A 210 -22.20 -27.20 3.80
CA LEU A 210 -21.93 -25.90 3.20
C LEU A 210 -22.30 -25.86 1.71
N ILE A 211 -21.93 -26.86 0.91
CA ILE A 211 -22.33 -26.92 -0.51
C ILE A 211 -23.85 -26.88 -0.63
N ARG A 212 -24.56 -27.68 0.16
CA ARG A 212 -26.03 -27.75 0.12
C ARG A 212 -26.70 -26.44 0.52
N GLU A 213 -26.09 -25.71 1.45
CA GLU A 213 -26.60 -24.42 1.95
C GLU A 213 -26.30 -23.26 0.98
N LEU A 214 -25.13 -23.29 0.34
CA LEU A 214 -24.63 -22.21 -0.51
C LEU A 214 -25.08 -22.32 -1.97
N GLU A 215 -25.29 -23.53 -2.49
CA GLU A 215 -25.71 -23.78 -3.88
C GLU A 215 -27.04 -23.10 -4.28
N PRO A 216 -28.09 -23.08 -3.41
CA PRO A 216 -29.32 -22.34 -3.71
C PRO A 216 -29.11 -20.83 -3.88
N LEU A 217 -28.10 -20.26 -3.23
CA LEU A 217 -27.81 -18.83 -3.28
C LEU A 217 -27.31 -18.37 -4.66
N GLN A 218 -26.80 -19.28 -5.50
CA GLN A 218 -26.41 -18.97 -6.89
C GLN A 218 -27.58 -18.40 -7.70
N SER A 219 -28.81 -18.82 -7.40
CA SER A 219 -30.02 -18.31 -8.07
C SER A 219 -30.37 -16.86 -7.69
N GLN A 220 -29.78 -16.34 -6.60
CA GLN A 220 -30.03 -15.00 -6.05
C GLN A 220 -28.91 -14.00 -6.40
N ALA A 221 -27.92 -14.43 -7.19
CA ALA A 221 -26.65 -13.75 -7.38
C ALA A 221 -26.68 -12.38 -8.10
N GLN A 222 -27.86 -11.88 -8.50
CA GLN A 222 -27.99 -10.61 -9.23
C GLN A 222 -27.72 -9.36 -8.38
N SER A 223 -27.70 -9.48 -7.05
CA SER A 223 -27.60 -8.31 -6.14
C SER A 223 -26.49 -8.43 -5.09
N GLY A 224 -25.57 -9.38 -5.27
CA GLY A 224 -24.63 -9.78 -4.21
C GLY A 224 -25.27 -10.80 -3.27
N ILE A 225 -24.48 -11.76 -2.82
CA ILE A 225 -24.94 -12.91 -2.03
C ILE A 225 -24.38 -12.76 -0.65
N GLU A 226 -25.22 -12.43 0.32
CA GLU A 226 -24.80 -12.36 1.72
C GLU A 226 -24.84 -13.76 2.33
N LEU A 227 -23.67 -14.28 2.76
CA LEU A 227 -23.66 -15.45 3.63
C LEU A 227 -24.02 -15.05 5.04
N GLU A 228 -24.85 -15.86 5.68
CA GLU A 228 -25.13 -15.74 7.10
C GLU A 228 -23.83 -15.91 7.92
N GLU A 229 -23.73 -15.25 9.07
CA GLU A 229 -22.53 -15.33 9.94
C GLU A 229 -22.16 -16.79 10.25
N ALA A 230 -23.15 -17.65 10.50
CA ALA A 230 -22.93 -19.08 10.74
C ALA A 230 -22.35 -19.83 9.52
N GLN A 231 -22.72 -19.44 8.30
CA GLN A 231 -22.17 -20.02 7.07
C GLN A 231 -20.73 -19.56 6.87
N ALA A 232 -20.46 -18.27 7.09
CA ALA A 232 -19.11 -17.70 7.04
C ALA A 232 -18.17 -18.43 8.01
N GLU A 233 -18.57 -18.54 9.28
CA GLU A 233 -17.80 -19.21 10.32
C GLU A 233 -17.52 -20.68 9.99
N GLN A 234 -18.51 -21.40 9.45
CA GLN A 234 -18.32 -22.78 9.04
C GLN A 234 -17.35 -22.93 7.86
N VAL A 235 -17.40 -22.01 6.88
CA VAL A 235 -16.43 -21.98 5.78
C VAL A 235 -15.03 -21.76 6.33
N PHE A 236 -14.82 -20.75 7.19
CA PHE A 236 -13.52 -20.47 7.78
C PHE A 236 -13.01 -21.64 8.63
N ALA A 237 -13.83 -22.18 9.53
CA ALA A 237 -13.45 -23.31 10.37
C ALA A 237 -13.07 -24.54 9.53
N LEU A 238 -13.76 -24.79 8.42
CA LEU A 238 -13.41 -25.88 7.51
C LEU A 238 -12.05 -25.62 6.84
N LEU A 239 -11.81 -24.41 6.32
CA LEU A 239 -10.56 -24.05 5.66
C LEU A 239 -9.36 -24.09 6.62
N GLU A 240 -9.52 -23.60 7.85
CA GLU A 240 -8.50 -23.65 8.90
C GLU A 240 -8.18 -25.08 9.36
N SER A 241 -9.14 -25.99 9.24
CA SER A 241 -8.93 -27.39 9.60
C SER A 241 -8.13 -28.20 8.57
N LEU A 242 -7.90 -27.63 7.37
CA LEU A 242 -7.12 -28.29 6.32
C LEU A 242 -5.62 -28.25 6.65
N ASN A 243 -4.91 -29.33 6.36
CA ASN A 243 -3.46 -29.35 6.49
C ASN A 243 -2.78 -28.69 5.29
N SER A 244 -1.47 -28.43 5.41
CA SER A 244 -0.70 -27.72 4.37
C SER A 244 -0.65 -28.44 3.02
N GLU A 245 -0.71 -29.78 2.99
CA GLU A 245 -0.73 -30.57 1.75
C GLU A 245 -2.10 -30.43 1.04
N GLU A 246 -3.19 -30.48 1.81
CA GLU A 246 -4.55 -30.26 1.31
C GLU A 246 -4.72 -28.84 0.75
N PHE A 247 -4.16 -27.83 1.44
CA PHE A 247 -4.18 -26.44 0.99
C PHE A 247 -3.38 -26.24 -0.31
N ALA A 248 -2.23 -26.90 -0.45
CA ALA A 248 -1.43 -26.84 -1.67
C ALA A 248 -2.18 -27.42 -2.89
N ILE A 249 -2.98 -28.48 -2.70
CA ILE A 249 -3.82 -29.06 -3.76
C ILE A 249 -4.92 -28.08 -4.21
N LEU A 250 -5.47 -27.27 -3.29
CA LEU A 250 -6.45 -26.25 -3.64
C LEU A 250 -5.82 -25.10 -4.45
N GLY A 251 -4.60 -24.66 -4.08
CA GLY A 251 -3.89 -23.59 -4.77
C GLY A 251 -3.34 -23.96 -6.15
N ALA A 252 -2.93 -25.22 -6.35
CA ALA A 252 -2.36 -25.68 -7.63
C ALA A 252 -3.36 -25.69 -8.80
N ALA A 253 -4.66 -25.54 -8.53
CA ALA A 253 -5.72 -25.59 -9.53
C ALA A 253 -6.20 -24.20 -10.01
N HIS A 254 -5.53 -23.12 -9.59
CA HIS A 254 -5.79 -21.74 -10.01
C HIS A 254 -4.67 -21.12 -10.87
N ASN A 255 -3.68 -21.92 -11.29
CA ASN A 255 -2.72 -21.60 -12.35
C ASN A 255 -3.09 -22.38 -13.62
#